data_AF-A0A1V3L8I2-F1
#
_entry.id   AF-A0A1V3L8I2-F1
#
_cell.length_a   1.000
_cell.length_b   1.000
_cell.length_c   1.000
_cell.angle_alpha   90.00
_cell.angle_beta   90.00
_cell.angle_gamma   90.00
#
_symmetry.space_group_name_H-M   'P 1'
#
loop_
_entity.id
_entity.type
_entity.pdbx_description
1 polymer ?
#
loop_
_entity_poly.entity_id
_entity_poly.type
_entity_poly.pdbx_seq_one_letter_code
_entity_poly.pdbx_strand_id
1 'polypeptide(L)' 'MNTNQELLEAVFPKVFHKETVAMTDSLKVAQYFGKRHDNLLQSIKNLGCSEEFNALNFKAVKWALAA' A
#
# COMPACT_ATOMS: atom_id res chain seq x y z
N MET A 1 -16.91 5.03 13.34
CA MET A 1 -17.04 3.57 13.13
C MET A 1 -16.55 2.88 14.39
N ASN A 2 -16.99 1.66 14.72
CA ASN A 2 -16.36 0.92 15.82
C ASN A 2 -15.02 0.33 15.36
N THR A 3 -14.12 0.05 16.30
CA THR A 3 -12.74 -0.41 16.02
C THR A 3 -12.70 -1.68 15.16
N ASN A 4 -13.71 -2.55 15.28
CA ASN A 4 -13.80 -3.77 14.47
C ASN A 4 -14.14 -3.47 13.01
N GLN A 5 -14.93 -2.43 12.75
CA GLN A 5 -15.29 -2.02 11.40
C GLN A 5 -14.11 -1.35 10.67
N GLU A 6 -13.29 -0.57 11.39
CA GLU A 6 -12.05 0.01 10.83
C GLU A 6 -11.02 -1.06 10.45
N LEU A 7 -10.92 -2.14 11.24
CA LEU A 7 -10.04 -3.27 10.94
C LEU A 7 -10.50 -4.06 9.70
N LEU A 8 -11.81 -4.28 9.56
CA LEU A 8 -12.40 -4.96 8.40
C LEU A 8 -12.22 -4.15 7.10
N GLU A 9 -12.16 -2.82 7.18
CA GLU A 9 -11.88 -1.97 6.02
C GLU A 9 -10.38 -1.92 5.68
N ALA A 10 -9.50 -2.06 6.68
CA ALA A 10 -8.05 -2.01 6.49
C ALA A 10 -7.43 -3.31 5.97
N VAL A 11 -7.98 -4.47 6.31
CA VAL A 11 -7.43 -5.79 5.96
C VAL A 11 -8.51 -6.65 5.30
N PHE A 12 -8.19 -7.22 4.13
CA PHE A 12 -9.11 -8.02 3.33
C PHE A 12 -8.54 -9.42 3.03
N PRO A 13 -9.39 -10.45 2.96
CA PRO A 13 -8.95 -11.79 2.57
C PRO A 13 -8.59 -11.82 1.08
N LYS A 14 -7.47 -12.47 0.72
CA LYS A 14 -7.10 -12.72 -0.68
C LYS A 14 -6.49 -14.11 -0.84
N VAL A 15 -6.85 -14.79 -1.92
CA VAL A 15 -6.19 -16.04 -2.31
C VAL A 15 -4.78 -15.73 -2.85
N PHE A 16 -3.76 -16.30 -2.21
CA PHE A 16 -2.36 -16.20 -2.60
C PHE A 16 -1.71 -17.59 -2.46
N HIS A 17 -1.05 -18.09 -3.50
CA HIS A 17 -0.45 -19.43 -3.51
C HIS A 17 -1.38 -20.57 -3.05
N LYS A 18 -2.66 -20.53 -3.46
CA LYS A 18 -3.73 -21.50 -3.13
C LYS A 18 -4.28 -21.45 -1.70
N GLU A 19 -3.86 -20.48 -0.89
CA GLU A 19 -4.39 -20.26 0.46
C GLU A 19 -5.05 -18.89 0.58
N THR A 20 -6.05 -18.76 1.45
CA THR A 20 -6.63 -17.45 1.79
C THR A 20 -5.79 -16.83 2.90
N VAL A 21 -5.17 -15.68 2.59
CA VAL A 21 -4.36 -14.93 3.54
C VAL A 21 -4.95 -13.54 3.79
N ALA A 22 -4.67 -12.98 4.96
CA ALA A 22 -4.99 -11.59 5.25
C ALA A 22 -4.06 -10.67 4.45
N MET A 23 -4.62 -9.70 3.72
CA MET A 23 -3.87 -8.78 2.87
C MET A 23 -4.34 -7.34 3.04
N THR A 24 -3.48 -6.38 2.74
CA THR A 24 -3.81 -4.96 2.70
C THR A 24 -3.13 -4.30 1.50
N ASP A 25 -3.44 -3.04 1.24
CA ASP A 25 -2.76 -2.22 0.23
C ASP A 25 -2.26 -0.91 0.86
N SER A 26 -1.37 -0.22 0.16
CA SER A 26 -0.74 1.00 0.68
C SER A 26 -1.74 2.15 0.89
N LEU A 27 -2.86 2.18 0.17
CA LEU A 27 -3.90 3.21 0.37
C LEU A 27 -4.63 2.99 1.69
N LYS A 28 -5.04 1.74 2.00
CA LYS A 28 -5.68 1.39 3.25
C LYS A 28 -4.80 1.66 4.46
N VAL A 29 -3.51 1.32 4.36
CA VAL A 29 -2.53 1.63 5.41
C VAL A 29 -2.42 3.15 5.62
N ALA A 30 -2.35 3.94 4.55
CA ALA A 30 -2.29 5.39 4.66
C ALA A 30 -3.54 5.98 5.34
N GLN A 31 -4.74 5.52 4.95
CA GLN A 31 -6.01 5.93 5.54
C GLN A 31 -6.10 5.56 7.02
N TYR A 32 -5.81 4.29 7.36
CA TYR A 32 -5.90 3.78 8.73
C TYR A 32 -5.00 4.53 9.70
N PHE A 33 -3.76 4.84 9.29
CA PHE A 33 -2.81 5.56 10.13
C PHE A 33 -2.89 7.09 9.98
N GLY A 34 -3.82 7.63 9.20
CA GLY A 34 -3.93 9.07 8.95
C GLY A 34 -2.68 9.69 8.31
N LYS A 35 -1.99 8.93 7.44
CA LYS A 35 -0.75 9.37 6.76
C LYS A 35 -1.05 9.78 5.32
N ARG A 36 -0.28 10.73 4.79
CA ARG A 36 -0.27 10.99 3.34
C ARG A 36 0.29 9.76 2.61
N HIS A 37 -0.39 9.34 1.54
CA HIS A 37 -0.04 8.12 0.80
C HIS A 37 1.35 8.19 0.16
N ASP A 38 1.77 9.34 -0.34
CA ASP A 38 3.10 9.56 -0.92
C ASP A 38 4.24 9.35 0.09
N ASN A 39 4.07 9.81 1.33
CA ASN A 39 5.03 9.55 2.40
C ASN A 39 5.15 8.04 2.71
N LEU A 40 4.03 7.31 2.66
CA LEU A 40 4.06 5.86 2.86
C LEU A 40 4.77 5.14 1.71
N LEU A 41 4.50 5.52 0.46
CA LEU A 41 5.20 4.97 -0.70
C LEU A 41 6.70 5.24 -0.64
N GLN A 42 7.11 6.43 -0.20
CA GLN A 42 8.52 6.75 0.02
C GLN A 42 9.16 5.84 1.07
N SER A 43 8.48 5.60 2.20
CA SER A 43 8.96 4.66 3.22
C SER A 43 9.12 3.25 2.66
N ILE A 44 8.16 2.75 1.88
CA ILE A 44 8.21 1.41 1.29
C ILE A 44 9.40 1.29 0.32
N LYS A 45 9.61 2.29 -0.53
CA LYS A 45 10.75 2.35 -1.46
C LYS A 45 12.10 2.30 -0.72
N ASN A 46 12.16 2.85 0.49
CA ASN A 46 13.36 2.93 1.31
C ASN A 46 13.57 1.72 2.25
N LEU A 47 12.73 0.67 2.17
CA LEU A 47 12.88 -0.54 3.01
C LEU A 47 14.12 -1.40 2.69
N GLY A 48 15.01 -0.94 1.80
CA GLY A 48 16.19 -1.71 1.37
C GLY A 48 15.84 -2.90 0.47
N CYS A 49 14.72 -2.85 -0.25
CA CYS A 49 14.37 -3.86 -1.25
C CYS A 49 15.34 -3.84 -2.44
N SER A 50 15.40 -4.95 -3.19
CA SER A 50 16.24 -5.03 -4.39
C SER A 50 15.89 -3.94 -5.40
N GLU A 51 16.89 -3.50 -6.17
CA GLU A 51 16.67 -2.52 -7.23
C GLU A 51 15.62 -3.00 -8.25
N GLU A 52 15.60 -4.29 -8.56
CA GLU A 52 14.60 -4.90 -9.45
C GLU A 52 13.18 -4.81 -8.88
N PHE A 53 13.01 -5.11 -7.59
CA PHE A 53 11.72 -4.98 -6.92
C PHE A 53 11.25 -3.53 -6.92
N ASN A 54 12.14 -2.60 -6.59
CA ASN A 54 11.84 -1.17 -6.61
C ASN A 54 11.47 -0.68 -8.02
N ALA A 55 12.22 -1.12 -9.04
CA ALA A 55 11.98 -0.75 -10.41
C ALA A 55 10.67 -1.32 -10.97
N LEU A 56 10.23 -2.52 -10.57
CA LEU A 56 8.95 -3.07 -11.04
C LEU A 56 7.73 -2.43 -10.35
N ASN A 57 7.86 -2.11 -9.06
CA ASN A 57 6.72 -1.68 -8.24
C ASN A 57 6.57 -0.16 -8.09
N PHE A 58 7.62 0.63 -8.35
CA PHE A 58 7.61 2.09 -8.10
C PHE A 58 8.15 2.91 -9.29
N LYS A 59 7.96 2.46 -10.54
CA LYS A 59 8.29 3.29 -11.72
C LYS A 59 7.59 4.64 -11.59
N ALA A 60 8.33 5.72 -11.85
CA ALA A 60 7.85 7.09 -11.73
C ALA A 60 6.55 7.27 -12.51
N VAL A 61 5.43 7.44 -11.79
CA VAL A 61 4.19 7.93 -12.39
C VAL A 61 4.43 9.41 -12.68
N LYS A 62 4.68 9.76 -13.94
CA LYS A 62 4.68 11.16 -14.38
C LYS A 62 3.25 11.66 -14.27
N TRP A 63 2.93 12.39 -13.21
CA TRP A 63 1.72 13.19 -13.17
C TRP A 63 1.98 14.42 -14.04
N ALA A 64 1.44 14.43 -15.24
CA ALA A 64 1.30 15.67 -15.98
C ALA A 64 0.29 16.52 -15.20
N LEU A 65 0.76 17.55 -14.49
CA LEU A 65 -0.09 18.69 -14.20
C LEU A 65 -0.51 19.25 -15.56
N ALA A 66 -1.74 18.95 -15.97
CA ALA A 66 -2.42 19.73 -16.98
C ALA A 66 -2.51 21.15 -16.41
N ALA A 67 -1.73 22.05 -17.00
CA ALA A 67 -1.88 23.48 -16.86
C ALA A 67 -3.19 23.93 -17.50
#